data_AF-A0AAD4KXN8-F1
#
_entry.id   AF-A0AAD4KXN8-F1
#
_cell.length_a   1.000
_cell.length_b   1.000
_cell.length_c   1.000
_cell.angle_alpha   90.00
_cell.angle_beta   90.00
_cell.angle_gamma   90.00
#
_symmetry.space_group_name_H-M   'P 1'
#
loop_
_entity.id
_entity.type
_entity.pdbx_description
1 polymer ?
#
loop_
_entity_poly.entity_id
_entity_poly.type
_entity_poly.pdbx_seq_one_letter_code
_entity_poly.pdbx_strand_id
1 'polypeptide(L)'
;MLFSQIVLTAASLAASVIAAPNEFRIKTVSSSASKNGLYVESYHTGAGLADPVLTTSTANAGKFYLNNTYLQQDIGQEFSYGFELGGATNYAGWEFVEVNAGQGVPGFVVQNGNIVWNSTESTGWLACDWWHGAPQLFWSVAYENFTRPISCSTVSLTQEFISS
;
A
#
# COMPACT_ATOMS: atom_id res chain seq x y z
N MET A 1 -17.96 -54.85 -36.32
CA MET A 1 -17.01 -53.80 -35.89
C MET A 1 -17.84 -52.72 -35.22
N LEU A 2 -17.87 -52.70 -33.88
CA LEU A 2 -18.69 -51.78 -33.08
C LEU A 2 -17.89 -50.50 -32.87
N PHE A 3 -18.40 -49.35 -33.32
CA PHE A 3 -17.75 -48.05 -33.11
C PHE A 3 -17.99 -47.60 -31.66
N SER A 4 -16.93 -47.58 -30.85
CA SER A 4 -16.91 -46.89 -29.55
C SER A 4 -16.97 -45.38 -29.76
N GLN A 5 -18.00 -44.73 -29.21
CA GLN A 5 -18.01 -43.28 -29.10
C GLN A 5 -17.36 -42.86 -27.78
N ILE A 6 -16.25 -42.13 -27.89
CA ILE A 6 -15.58 -41.48 -26.76
C ILE A 6 -16.30 -40.15 -26.53
N VAL A 7 -17.03 -40.05 -25.42
CA VAL A 7 -17.63 -38.78 -24.96
C VAL A 7 -16.54 -37.98 -24.26
N LEU A 8 -16.11 -36.88 -24.87
CA LEU A 8 -15.15 -35.94 -24.29
C LEU A 8 -15.91 -34.94 -23.44
N THR A 9 -15.93 -35.12 -22.12
CA THR A 9 -16.51 -34.13 -21.20
C THR A 9 -15.55 -32.96 -21.03
N ALA A 10 -15.87 -31.82 -21.63
CA ALA A 10 -15.18 -30.56 -21.39
C ALA A 10 -15.47 -30.09 -19.96
N ALA A 11 -14.46 -30.15 -19.09
CA ALA A 11 -14.51 -29.51 -17.79
C ALA A 11 -14.32 -27.99 -18.01
N SER A 12 -15.40 -27.22 -17.85
CA SER A 12 -15.31 -25.77 -17.78
C SER A 12 -14.62 -25.39 -16.46
N LEU A 13 -13.38 -24.90 -16.52
CA LEU A 13 -12.83 -24.14 -15.40
C LEU A 13 -13.61 -22.83 -15.33
N ALA A 14 -14.59 -22.77 -14.43
CA ALA A 14 -15.09 -21.50 -13.94
C ALA A 14 -13.93 -20.85 -13.18
N ALA A 15 -13.22 -19.92 -13.82
CA ALA A 15 -12.41 -18.97 -13.08
C ALA A 15 -13.38 -18.15 -12.23
N SER A 16 -13.52 -18.54 -10.96
CA SER A 16 -14.12 -17.66 -9.96
C SER A 16 -13.24 -16.42 -9.90
N VAL A 17 -13.66 -15.35 -10.57
CA VAL A 17 -13.21 -14.00 -10.25
C VAL A 17 -13.73 -13.75 -8.84
N ILE A 18 -12.93 -14.11 -7.84
CA ILE A 18 -13.14 -13.63 -6.48
C ILE A 18 -12.95 -12.13 -6.63
N ALA A 19 -14.05 -11.38 -6.70
CA ALA A 19 -13.98 -9.93 -6.62
C ALA A 19 -13.13 -9.59 -5.39
N ALA A 20 -12.03 -8.88 -5.60
CA ALA A 20 -11.19 -8.45 -4.50
C ALA A 20 -12.04 -7.66 -3.49
N PRO A 21 -11.88 -7.90 -2.18
CA PRO A 21 -12.68 -7.22 -1.16
C PRO A 21 -12.45 -5.70 -1.24
N ASN A 22 -13.53 -4.92 -1.35
CA ASN A 22 -13.58 -3.46 -1.16
C ASN A 22 -12.26 -2.72 -1.46
N GLU A 23 -11.74 -2.82 -2.69
CA GLU A 23 -10.50 -2.15 -3.06
C GLU A 23 -10.62 -0.63 -2.93
N PHE A 24 -9.52 0.00 -2.57
CA PHE A 24 -9.44 1.45 -2.42
C PHE A 24 -8.09 1.96 -2.89
N ARG A 25 -8.05 3.22 -3.31
CA ARG A 25 -6.81 3.98 -3.38
C ARG A 25 -6.49 4.55 -2.01
N ILE A 26 -5.23 4.58 -1.64
CA ILE A 26 -4.78 5.27 -0.44
C ILE A 26 -4.54 6.73 -0.79
N LYS A 27 -5.22 7.65 -0.10
CA LYS A 27 -5.14 9.10 -0.34
C LYS A 27 -4.67 9.86 0.89
N THR A 28 -3.71 10.77 0.72
CA THR A 28 -3.20 11.61 1.80
C THR A 28 -4.17 12.74 2.15
N VAL A 29 -4.26 13.03 3.44
CA VAL A 29 -4.88 14.25 3.98
C VAL A 29 -3.82 14.98 4.81
N SER A 30 -3.59 16.25 4.52
CA SER A 30 -2.57 17.05 5.19
C SER A 30 -2.93 18.53 5.21
N SER A 31 -2.41 19.27 6.20
CA SER A 31 -2.42 20.74 6.19
C SER A 31 -1.43 21.32 5.17
N SER A 32 -0.44 20.52 4.74
CA SER A 32 0.49 20.91 3.69
C SER A 32 -0.15 20.72 2.32
N ALA A 33 -0.37 21.82 1.60
CA ALA A 33 -1.00 21.79 0.28
C ALA A 33 -0.24 20.91 -0.72
N SER A 34 1.10 20.83 -0.61
CA SER A 34 1.93 20.02 -1.52
C SER A 34 1.91 18.53 -1.19
N LYS A 35 1.36 18.13 -0.04
CA LYS A 35 1.27 16.73 0.42
C LYS A 35 -0.17 16.26 0.65
N ASN A 36 -1.16 17.11 0.36
CA ASN A 36 -2.58 16.82 0.52
C ASN A 36 -3.21 16.32 -0.77
N GLY A 37 -4.07 15.31 -0.68
CA GLY A 37 -4.81 14.78 -1.83
C GLY A 37 -3.97 13.99 -2.82
N LEU A 38 -2.80 13.50 -2.40
CA LEU A 38 -1.95 12.63 -3.20
C LEU A 38 -2.31 11.16 -2.98
N TYR A 39 -2.09 10.32 -3.99
CA TYR A 39 -2.38 8.90 -3.97
C TYR A 39 -1.09 8.09 -3.89
N VAL A 40 -1.14 6.95 -3.20
CA VAL A 40 0.01 6.02 -3.16
C VAL A 40 0.14 5.31 -4.52
N GLU A 41 1.33 5.39 -5.09
CA GLU A 41 1.80 4.68 -6.29
C GLU A 41 3.04 3.87 -5.91
N SER A 42 3.13 2.64 -6.39
CA SER A 42 4.27 1.76 -6.10
C SER A 42 5.36 1.95 -7.15
N TYR A 43 6.40 2.69 -6.79
CA TYR A 43 7.55 2.96 -7.65
C TYR A 43 8.50 1.77 -7.62
N HIS A 44 8.61 1.05 -8.74
CA HIS A 44 9.43 -0.16 -8.84
C HIS A 44 10.93 0.14 -8.65
N THR A 45 11.51 -0.39 -7.58
CA THR A 45 12.94 -0.25 -7.24
C THR A 45 13.75 -1.51 -7.54
N GLY A 46 13.08 -2.64 -7.76
CA GLY A 46 13.71 -3.91 -8.13
C GLY A 46 12.70 -5.05 -8.20
N ALA A 47 13.17 -6.24 -8.56
CA ALA A 47 12.30 -7.41 -8.67
C ALA A 47 11.62 -7.71 -7.32
N GLY A 48 10.30 -7.57 -7.25
CA GLY A 48 9.55 -7.75 -6.02
C GLY A 48 9.63 -6.59 -5.03
N LEU A 49 10.22 -5.45 -5.41
CA LEU A 49 10.46 -4.32 -4.53
C LEU A 49 9.88 -3.03 -5.09
N ALA A 50 9.21 -2.26 -4.24
CA ALA A 50 8.74 -0.94 -4.61
C ALA A 50 8.66 0.01 -3.41
N ASP A 51 8.86 1.29 -3.71
CA ASP A 51 8.69 2.36 -2.74
C ASP A 51 7.33 3.05 -2.97
N PRO A 52 6.53 3.30 -1.92
CA PRO A 52 5.28 4.03 -2.00
C PRO A 52 5.55 5.54 -2.21
N VAL A 53 5.59 5.95 -3.48
CA VAL A 53 5.60 7.36 -3.86
C VAL A 53 4.18 7.91 -3.90
N LEU A 54 4.06 9.23 -3.90
CA LEU A 54 2.80 9.96 -3.82
C LEU A 54 2.57 10.75 -5.10
N THR A 55 1.46 10.47 -5.77
CA THR A 55 1.12 10.99 -7.10
C THR A 55 -0.21 11.72 -7.10
N THR A 56 -0.40 12.66 -8.03
CA THR A 56 -1.74 13.24 -8.28
C THR A 56 -2.58 12.40 -9.24
N SER A 57 -1.97 11.39 -9.90
CA SER A 57 -2.63 10.56 -10.90
C SER A 57 -3.35 9.38 -10.27
N THR A 58 -4.68 9.38 -10.34
CA THR A 58 -5.50 8.21 -9.94
C THR A 58 -5.35 7.02 -10.88
N ALA A 59 -4.80 7.21 -12.08
CA ALA A 59 -4.50 6.15 -13.03
C ALA A 59 -3.24 5.37 -12.65
N ASN A 60 -2.29 6.01 -11.97
CA ASN A 60 -1.07 5.37 -11.49
C ASN A 60 -1.20 4.87 -10.03
N ALA A 61 -2.21 5.37 -9.31
CA ALA A 61 -2.46 4.98 -7.94
C ALA A 61 -2.67 3.46 -7.81
N GLY A 62 -2.01 2.87 -6.81
CA GLY A 62 -2.19 1.47 -6.48
C GLY A 62 -3.62 1.19 -6.01
N LYS A 63 -4.07 -0.04 -6.27
CA LYS A 63 -5.32 -0.59 -5.73
C LYS A 63 -4.97 -1.39 -4.51
N PHE A 64 -5.47 -0.98 -3.35
CA PHE A 64 -5.15 -1.60 -2.08
C PHE A 64 -6.38 -2.21 -1.44
N TYR A 65 -6.16 -3.20 -0.59
CA TYR A 65 -7.18 -3.85 0.20
C TYR A 65 -6.60 -4.23 1.57
N LEU A 66 -7.48 -4.40 2.55
CA LEU A 66 -7.11 -4.94 3.85
C LEU A 66 -7.46 -6.42 3.90
N ASN A 67 -6.46 -7.24 4.17
CA ASN A 67 -6.60 -8.66 4.43
C ASN A 67 -6.31 -8.90 5.91
N ASN A 68 -7.35 -8.97 6.73
CA ASN A 68 -7.24 -8.90 8.19
C ASN A 68 -6.50 -7.62 8.62
N THR A 69 -5.28 -7.74 9.16
CA THR A 69 -4.43 -6.62 9.60
C THR A 69 -3.27 -6.34 8.65
N TYR A 70 -3.28 -6.92 7.45
CA TYR A 70 -2.28 -6.71 6.41
C TYR A 70 -2.82 -5.74 5.36
N LEU A 71 -2.08 -4.68 5.06
CA LEU A 71 -2.39 -3.75 3.99
C LEU A 71 -1.66 -4.19 2.72
N GLN A 72 -2.44 -4.60 1.72
CA GLN A 72 -1.91 -5.23 0.52
C GLN A 72 -2.37 -4.50 -0.73
N GLN A 73 -1.59 -4.62 -1.79
CA GLN A 73 -1.86 -4.10 -3.11
C GLN A 73 -2.26 -5.22 -4.05
N ASP A 74 -3.34 -5.00 -4.80
CA ASP A 74 -3.65 -5.77 -6.00
C ASP A 74 -2.82 -5.26 -7.17
N ILE A 75 -2.03 -6.17 -7.73
CA ILE A 75 -1.18 -5.96 -8.90
C ILE A 75 -1.67 -6.77 -10.12
N GLY A 76 -2.86 -7.35 -10.05
CA GLY A 76 -3.47 -8.16 -11.10
C GLY A 76 -2.84 -9.54 -11.29
N GLN A 77 -2.21 -10.08 -10.24
CA GLN A 77 -1.51 -11.36 -10.23
C GLN A 77 -1.92 -12.18 -9.00
N GLU A 78 -1.57 -13.47 -8.98
CA GLU A 78 -1.90 -14.37 -7.85
C GLU A 78 -1.17 -14.02 -6.55
N PHE A 79 0.01 -13.41 -6.65
CA PHE A 79 0.80 -12.97 -5.49
C PHE A 79 0.45 -11.54 -5.09
N SER A 80 0.44 -11.29 -3.77
CA SER A 80 0.19 -9.98 -3.19
C SER A 80 1.48 -9.20 -2.99
N TYR A 81 1.37 -7.87 -3.04
CA TYR A 81 2.41 -6.97 -2.56
C TYR A 81 1.91 -6.33 -1.27
N GLY A 82 2.67 -6.44 -0.19
CA GLY A 82 2.28 -5.97 1.13
C GLY A 82 3.07 -4.73 1.54
N PHE A 83 2.47 -3.91 2.40
CA PHE A 83 3.22 -2.87 3.09
C PHE A 83 4.25 -3.51 4.02
N GLU A 84 5.51 -3.18 3.80
CA GLU A 84 6.63 -3.52 4.66
C GLU A 84 7.10 -2.22 5.34
N LEU A 85 7.40 -2.30 6.64
CA LEU A 85 7.80 -1.15 7.44
C LEU A 85 9.20 -1.39 7.96
N GLY A 86 10.15 -0.53 7.57
CA GLY A 86 11.52 -0.58 8.05
C GLY A 86 11.52 -0.52 9.57
N GLY A 87 12.31 -1.36 10.23
CA GLY A 87 12.43 -1.35 11.69
C GLY A 87 13.06 -0.06 12.17
N ALA A 88 12.64 0.44 13.34
CA ALA A 88 13.24 1.63 13.93
C ALA A 88 14.73 1.38 14.25
N THR A 89 15.59 2.11 13.55
CA THR A 89 17.05 1.93 13.62
C THR A 89 17.73 2.93 14.56
N ASN A 90 16.99 3.75 15.31
CA ASN A 90 17.51 4.80 16.21
C ASN A 90 18.48 5.82 15.56
N TYR A 91 18.56 5.86 14.22
CA TYR A 91 19.40 6.80 13.47
C TYR A 91 18.58 7.95 12.86
N ALA A 92 17.27 7.79 12.73
CA ALA A 92 16.35 8.79 12.22
C ALA A 92 15.04 8.77 13.02
N GLY A 93 14.34 9.90 13.05
CA GLY A 93 13.02 9.99 13.67
C GLY A 93 11.87 9.50 12.77
N TRP A 94 12.21 8.92 11.63
CA TRP A 94 11.28 8.30 10.69
C TRP A 94 11.96 7.14 9.99
N GLU A 95 11.17 6.23 9.44
CA GLU A 95 11.64 5.03 8.77
C GLU A 95 10.91 4.79 7.44
N PHE A 96 11.56 4.01 6.58
CA PHE A 96 11.05 3.67 5.26
C PHE A 96 9.76 2.84 5.35
N VAL A 97 8.87 3.12 4.41
CA VAL A 97 7.75 2.24 4.05
C VAL A 97 8.09 1.69 2.67
N GLU A 98 7.82 0.42 2.46
CA GLU A 98 7.96 -0.27 1.17
C GLU A 98 6.65 -0.99 0.84
N VAL A 99 6.48 -1.33 -0.44
CA VAL A 99 5.37 -2.16 -0.93
C VAL A 99 5.98 -3.30 -1.74
N ASN A 100 6.27 -4.41 -1.07
CA ASN A 100 7.10 -5.48 -1.61
C ASN A 100 6.29 -6.76 -1.84
N ALA A 101 6.79 -7.62 -2.72
CA ALA A 101 6.22 -8.93 -2.96
C ALA A 101 6.15 -9.75 -1.66
N GLY A 102 4.96 -10.22 -1.33
CA GLY A 102 4.69 -10.92 -0.09
C GLY A 102 3.53 -10.30 0.67
N GLN A 103 3.30 -10.82 1.88
CA GLN A 103 2.13 -10.46 2.67
C GLN A 103 2.24 -9.05 3.29
N GLY A 104 3.45 -8.57 3.59
CA GLY A 104 3.66 -7.37 4.38
C GLY A 104 3.70 -7.67 5.88
N VAL A 105 3.80 -6.60 6.67
CA VAL A 105 3.69 -6.65 8.13
C VAL A 105 2.23 -6.53 8.59
N PRO A 106 1.85 -7.17 9.70
CA PRO A 106 0.53 -6.97 10.30
C PRO A 106 0.45 -5.65 11.08
N GLY A 107 -0.76 -5.29 11.47
CA GLY A 107 -1.05 -4.19 12.40
C GLY A 107 -1.82 -3.03 11.76
N PHE A 108 -2.17 -3.12 10.48
CA PHE A 108 -2.98 -2.12 9.81
C PHE A 108 -4.45 -2.22 10.21
N VAL A 109 -5.05 -1.08 10.53
CA VAL A 109 -6.46 -0.95 10.90
C VAL A 109 -7.03 0.34 10.32
N VAL A 110 -8.34 0.39 10.15
CA VAL A 110 -9.05 1.64 9.82
C VAL A 110 -9.64 2.22 11.09
N GLN A 111 -9.16 3.39 11.49
CA GLN A 111 -9.67 4.13 12.64
C GLN A 111 -10.18 5.50 12.18
N ASN A 112 -11.47 5.77 12.42
CA ASN A 112 -12.12 7.02 12.03
C ASN A 112 -11.90 7.38 10.54
N GLY A 113 -11.95 6.38 9.65
CA GLY A 113 -11.72 6.56 8.20
C GLY A 113 -10.26 6.69 7.78
N ASN A 114 -9.30 6.56 8.71
CA ASN A 114 -7.88 6.63 8.43
C ASN A 114 -7.21 5.26 8.57
N ILE A 115 -6.32 4.93 7.66
CA ILE A 115 -5.43 3.78 7.72
C ILE A 115 -4.31 4.09 8.71
N VAL A 116 -4.21 3.29 9.76
CA VAL A 116 -3.22 3.43 10.83
C VAL A 116 -2.47 2.11 10.98
N TRP A 117 -1.16 2.19 11.15
CA TRP A 117 -0.39 1.07 11.65
C TRP A 117 -0.40 1.09 13.18
N ASN A 118 -1.14 0.15 13.79
CA ASN A 118 -1.36 0.06 15.22
C ASN A 118 -0.13 -0.50 15.95
N SER A 119 0.91 0.32 16.04
CA SER A 119 2.15 0.03 16.75
C SER A 119 2.45 1.15 17.74
N THR A 120 2.94 0.81 18.93
CA THR A 120 3.43 1.79 19.91
C THR A 120 4.72 2.47 19.45
N GLU A 121 5.38 1.93 18.43
CA GLU A 121 6.59 2.52 17.86
C GLU A 121 6.29 3.66 16.91
N SER A 122 5.07 3.75 16.37
CA SER A 122 4.72 4.74 15.35
C SER A 122 3.89 5.90 15.92
N THR A 123 4.21 7.11 15.48
CA THR A 123 3.36 8.31 15.70
C THR A 123 2.54 8.69 14.46
N GLY A 124 2.60 7.90 13.40
CA GLY A 124 1.82 8.08 12.18
C GLY A 124 2.68 8.27 10.93
N TRP A 125 2.06 8.81 9.88
CA TRP A 125 2.63 8.86 8.54
C TRP A 125 3.29 10.21 8.22
N LEU A 126 4.32 10.14 7.39
CA LEU A 126 5.05 11.28 6.85
C LEU A 126 5.11 11.20 5.33
N ALA A 127 4.99 12.33 4.67
CA ALA A 127 5.24 12.48 3.25
C ALA A 127 6.40 13.46 3.06
N CYS A 128 7.48 13.02 2.41
CA CYS A 128 8.71 13.78 2.24
C CYS A 128 9.11 13.83 0.76
N ASP A 129 9.57 14.99 0.27
CA ASP A 129 10.28 15.00 -1.02
C ASP A 129 11.60 14.23 -0.85
N TRP A 130 11.79 13.20 -1.67
CA TRP A 130 12.89 12.24 -1.52
C TRP A 130 13.52 11.88 -2.88
N TRP A 131 14.24 10.76 -2.92
CA TRP A 131 15.14 10.37 -4.00
C TRP A 131 14.47 10.13 -5.35
N HIS A 132 13.20 9.69 -5.39
CA HIS A 132 12.51 9.33 -6.64
C HIS A 132 11.91 10.51 -7.43
N GLY A 133 12.20 11.75 -7.01
CA GLY A 133 11.66 12.95 -7.67
C GLY A 133 10.16 13.17 -7.45
N ALA A 134 9.56 12.41 -6.54
CA ALA A 134 8.19 12.56 -6.04
C ALA A 134 8.19 12.47 -4.51
N PRO A 135 7.16 12.99 -3.82
CA PRO A 135 7.04 12.76 -2.39
C PRO A 135 6.90 11.26 -2.11
N GLN A 136 7.58 10.76 -1.10
CA GLN A 136 7.56 9.36 -0.68
C GLN A 136 6.95 9.23 0.72
N LEU A 137 6.28 8.10 0.97
CA LEU A 137 5.66 7.78 2.24
C LEU A 137 6.68 7.17 3.21
N PHE A 138 6.67 7.66 4.44
CA PHE A 138 7.46 7.20 5.57
C PHE A 138 6.55 7.06 6.80
N TRP A 139 7.04 6.43 7.86
CA TRP A 139 6.38 6.42 9.16
C TRP A 139 7.28 7.05 10.23
N SER A 140 6.69 7.71 11.23
CA SER A 140 7.41 8.45 12.28
C SER A 140 7.66 7.60 13.52
N VAL A 141 8.89 7.60 14.05
CA VAL A 141 9.27 6.84 15.25
C VAL A 141 8.86 7.60 16.52
N ALA A 142 8.16 6.94 17.44
CA ALA A 142 7.50 7.57 18.58
C ALA A 142 8.44 8.04 19.69
N TYR A 143 9.58 7.39 19.85
CA TYR A 143 10.53 7.64 20.93
C TYR A 143 11.75 8.45 20.49
N GLU A 144 11.76 8.94 19.25
CA GLU A 144 12.83 9.78 18.71
C GLU A 144 12.39 11.24 18.65
N ASN A 145 13.23 12.14 19.16
CA ASN A 145 13.01 13.58 19.02
C ASN A 145 13.85 14.09 17.86
N PHE A 146 13.18 14.48 16.77
CA PHE A 146 13.86 14.96 15.57
C PHE A 146 13.27 16.26 15.06
N THR A 147 14.14 17.08 14.45
CA THR A 147 13.68 18.19 13.64
C THR A 147 13.32 17.66 12.27
N ARG A 148 12.02 17.62 11.98
CA ARG A 148 11.51 17.16 10.70
C ARG A 148 12.06 18.01 9.55
N PRO A 149 12.56 17.40 8.45
CA PRO A 149 12.99 18.15 7.27
C PRO A 149 11.86 19.03 6.73
N ILE A 150 12.21 20.19 6.16
CA ILE A 150 11.24 21.18 5.65
C ILE A 150 10.36 20.60 4.52
N SER A 151 10.90 19.68 3.73
CA SER A 151 10.16 18.99 2.67
C SER A 151 9.14 17.96 3.19
N CYS A 152 9.22 17.60 4.46
CA CYS A 152 8.39 16.58 5.07
C CYS A 152 7.15 17.18 5.76
N SER A 153 6.00 16.52 5.62
CA SER A 153 4.77 16.87 6.33
C SER A 153 4.10 15.63 6.90
N THR A 154 3.45 15.77 8.06
CA THR A 154 2.58 14.74 8.59
C THR A 154 1.37 14.58 7.68
N VAL A 155 0.97 13.34 7.44
CA VAL A 155 -0.21 13.03 6.62
C VAL A 155 -1.08 12.00 7.34
N SER A 156 -2.38 12.09 7.14
CA SER A 156 -3.28 10.97 7.39
C SER A 156 -3.51 10.23 6.08
N LEU A 157 -3.69 8.92 6.14
CA LEU A 157 -3.99 8.08 4.98
C LEU A 157 -5.44 7.68 5.05
N THR A 158 -6.21 7.97 3.99
CA THR A 158 -7.64 7.67 3.91
C THR A 158 -7.92 6.69 2.77
N GLN A 159 -9.04 5.98 2.87
CA GLN A 159 -9.51 5.07 1.83
C GLN A 159 -10.40 5.84 0.85
N GLU A 160 -10.03 5.85 -0.43
CA GLU A 160 -10.92 6.23 -1.52
C GLU A 160 -11.35 4.96 -2.26
N PHE A 161 -12.52 4.41 -1.88
CA PHE A 161 -13.02 3.16 -2.44
C PHE A 161 -13.23 3.25 -3.96
N ILE A 162 -12.77 2.20 -4.66
CA ILE A 162 -12.96 2.04 -6.09
C ILE A 162 -14.35 1.42 -6.28
N SER A 163 -15.28 2.17 -6.88
CA SER A 163 -16.61 1.66 -7.20
C SER A 163 -16.50 0.45 -8.14
N SER A 164 -17.15 -0.64 -7.78
CA SER A 164 -17.37 -1.82 -8.64
C SER A 164 -18.22 -1.47 -9.85
#